data_AF-A0A160MFF6-F1
#
_entry.id   AF-A0A160MFF6-F1
#
_cell.length_a   1.000
_cell.length_b   1.000
_cell.length_c   1.000
_cell.angle_alpha   90.00
_cell.angle_beta   90.00
_cell.angle_gamma   90.00
#
_symmetry.space_group_name_H-M   'P 1'
#
loop_
_entity.id
_entity.type
_entity.pdbx_description
1 polymer ?
#
loop_
_entity_poly.entity_id
_entity_poly.type
_entity_poly.pdbx_seq_one_letter_code
_entity_poly.pdbx_strand_id
1 'polypeptide(L)'
;MLRKKCYIIVPLVIIFIGGCQANKGKNDSQKDDKVVGKKMHSSAKVDPSIDLSNNQLVSIIIEFKTKPAKIAVLEAKAKGLTLTLEEAKRQVEQSHQSFRKLLSLLDDNKVPYRIKHTYKAALNGVSMEMPANEINRLLGSSVISKIYPDKQIQLDPPIYPSDQM
;
A
#
# COMPACT_ATOMS: atom_id res chain seq x y z
N MET A 1 -25.37 27.57 -38.41
CA MET A 1 -26.69 27.92 -37.85
C MET A 1 -27.74 27.10 -38.59
N LEU A 2 -28.11 25.93 -38.08
CA LEU A 2 -29.27 25.17 -38.58
C LEU A 2 -29.83 24.32 -37.44
N ARG A 3 -31.13 24.47 -37.23
CA ARG A 3 -31.88 24.11 -36.02
C ARG A 3 -32.57 22.75 -36.18
N LYS A 4 -32.54 21.99 -35.07
CA LYS A 4 -33.56 21.04 -34.55
C LYS A 4 -33.84 19.75 -35.36
N LYS A 5 -33.66 18.61 -34.68
CA LYS A 5 -34.74 17.71 -34.23
C LYS A 5 -34.27 16.96 -32.98
N CYS A 6 -34.91 17.28 -31.86
CA CYS A 6 -34.72 16.68 -30.55
C CYS A 6 -35.69 15.49 -30.45
N TYR A 7 -35.18 14.27 -30.28
CA TYR A 7 -36.02 13.11 -29.99
C TYR A 7 -36.04 12.91 -28.47
N ILE A 8 -37.20 13.17 -27.88
CA ILE A 8 -37.52 12.90 -26.48
C ILE A 8 -37.98 11.43 -26.42
N ILE A 9 -37.16 10.56 -25.86
CA ILE A 9 -37.58 9.21 -25.47
C ILE A 9 -38.06 9.31 -24.02
N VAL A 10 -39.37 9.17 -23.83
CA VAL A 10 -40.06 9.23 -22.54
C VAL A 10 -39.76 7.96 -21.74
N PRO A 11 -39.33 8.05 -20.46
CA PRO A 11 -39.12 6.88 -19.61
C PRO A 11 -40.46 6.32 -19.10
N LEU A 12 -40.63 5.01 -19.24
CA LEU A 12 -41.79 4.27 -18.76
C LEU A 12 -41.67 4.05 -17.24
N VAL A 13 -42.51 4.76 -16.50
CA VAL A 13 -42.61 4.72 -15.04
C VAL A 13 -43.29 3.41 -14.63
N ILE A 14 -42.59 2.54 -13.90
CA ILE A 14 -43.23 1.43 -13.16
C ILE A 14 -43.37 1.86 -11.71
N ILE A 15 -44.63 2.10 -11.33
CA ILE A 15 -45.07 2.46 -9.98
C ILE A 15 -45.16 1.16 -9.16
N PHE A 16 -44.24 0.95 -8.22
CA PHE A 16 -44.47 0.01 -7.12
C PHE A 16 -45.05 0.77 -5.92
N ILE A 17 -46.36 0.66 -5.78
CA ILE A 17 -47.11 1.06 -4.59
C ILE A 17 -47.05 -0.11 -3.61
N GLY A 18 -46.51 0.14 -2.42
CA GLY A 18 -46.45 -0.84 -1.33
C GLY A 18 -45.74 -0.21 -0.13
N GLY A 19 -46.49 0.60 0.63
CA GLY A 19 -45.98 1.20 1.86
C GLY A 19 -46.01 0.24 3.05
N CYS A 20 -45.17 0.51 4.05
CA CYS A 20 -45.60 0.53 5.46
C CYS A 20 -44.56 1.23 6.37
N GLN A 21 -45.10 2.22 7.09
CA GLN A 21 -44.81 2.71 8.43
C GLN A 21 -43.40 3.13 8.88
N ALA A 22 -43.39 4.39 9.35
CA ALA A 22 -42.46 4.94 10.31
C ALA A 22 -42.66 4.31 11.71
N ASN A 23 -41.55 4.07 12.40
CA ASN A 23 -41.55 3.98 13.85
C ASN A 23 -40.39 4.79 14.43
N LYS A 24 -40.73 5.73 15.31
CA LYS A 24 -39.81 6.49 16.16
C LYS A 24 -39.33 5.58 17.29
N GLY A 25 -38.02 5.54 17.53
CA GLY A 25 -37.44 4.94 18.73
C GLY A 25 -36.11 5.60 19.04
N LYS A 26 -36.13 6.57 19.95
CA LYS A 26 -34.95 7.19 20.57
C LYS A 26 -34.67 6.40 21.83
N ASN A 27 -33.51 5.77 21.97
CA ASN A 27 -33.02 5.27 23.26
C ASN A 27 -31.51 5.50 23.32
N ASP A 28 -31.13 6.37 24.26
CA ASP A 28 -29.80 6.62 24.74
C ASP A 28 -29.51 5.63 25.88
N SER A 29 -28.31 5.05 25.93
CA SER A 29 -27.69 4.48 27.15
C SER A 29 -26.27 4.02 26.85
N GLN A 30 -25.33 4.77 27.39
CA GLN A 30 -23.91 4.51 27.54
C GLN A 30 -23.63 3.54 28.71
N LYS A 31 -22.41 2.97 28.70
CA LYS A 31 -21.62 2.30 29.77
C LYS A 31 -21.76 0.77 29.91
N ASP A 32 -20.72 -0.03 30.14
CA ASP A 32 -19.26 0.15 30.24
C ASP A 32 -18.59 -1.24 30.17
N ASP A 33 -17.35 -1.27 29.65
CA ASP A 33 -16.21 -2.15 29.95
C ASP A 33 -16.33 -3.68 30.00
N LYS A 34 -15.72 -4.35 29.00
CA LYS A 34 -14.69 -5.37 29.25
C LYS A 34 -13.57 -5.34 28.21
N VAL A 35 -12.36 -5.29 28.74
CA VAL A 35 -11.04 -5.39 28.11
C VAL A 35 -11.00 -6.47 27.03
N VAL A 36 -10.97 -6.05 25.77
CA VAL A 36 -10.43 -6.84 24.67
C VAL A 36 -9.44 -5.91 23.97
N GLY A 37 -8.16 -6.24 24.10
CA GLY A 37 -7.07 -5.45 23.53
C GLY A 37 -7.40 -5.09 22.09
N LYS A 38 -7.28 -3.79 21.77
CA LYS A 38 -7.39 -3.28 20.40
C LYS A 38 -6.47 -4.13 19.51
N LYS A 39 -7.04 -5.11 18.81
CA LYS A 39 -6.35 -5.75 17.70
C LYS A 39 -6.24 -4.66 16.65
N MET A 40 -5.03 -4.13 16.57
CA MET A 40 -4.61 -3.11 15.63
C MET A 40 -5.03 -3.52 14.22
N HIS A 41 -5.65 -2.59 13.49
CA HIS A 41 -6.02 -2.80 12.10
C HIS A 41 -4.74 -3.01 11.28
N SER A 42 -4.30 -4.26 11.15
CA SER A 42 -3.30 -4.64 10.18
C SER A 42 -3.89 -4.30 8.81
N SER A 43 -3.34 -3.26 8.18
CA SER A 43 -3.64 -3.03 6.78
C SER A 43 -3.06 -4.20 5.99
N ALA A 44 -3.75 -4.64 4.92
CA ALA A 44 -3.27 -5.74 4.08
C ALA A 44 -1.83 -5.53 3.55
N LYS A 45 -1.33 -4.30 3.57
CA LYS A 45 0.00 -3.91 3.11
C LYS A 45 1.12 -4.06 4.14
N VAL A 46 0.85 -4.13 5.44
CA VAL A 46 1.90 -4.20 6.46
C VAL A 46 2.04 -5.63 6.97
N ASP A 47 3.27 -6.10 7.12
CA ASP A 47 3.56 -7.36 7.81
C ASP A 47 3.08 -7.29 9.27
N PRO A 48 2.30 -8.29 9.74
CA PRO A 48 1.72 -8.25 11.08
C PRO A 48 2.75 -8.29 12.22
N SER A 49 4.02 -8.62 11.94
CA SER A 49 5.10 -8.56 12.94
C SER A 49 5.59 -7.14 13.25
N ILE A 50 5.12 -6.12 12.52
CA ILE A 50 5.44 -4.72 12.80
C ILE A 50 4.37 -4.13 13.73
N ASP A 51 4.78 -3.74 14.93
CA ASP A 51 3.91 -3.04 15.89
C ASP A 51 3.81 -1.54 15.55
N LEU A 52 2.71 -1.15 14.92
CA LEU A 52 2.35 0.22 14.56
C LEU A 52 1.82 1.07 15.72
N SER A 53 1.75 0.57 16.96
CA SER A 53 1.17 1.30 18.09
C SER A 53 2.15 2.23 18.81
N ASN A 54 3.46 2.06 18.55
CA ASN A 54 4.51 2.75 19.27
C ASN A 54 5.35 3.68 18.36
N ASN A 55 6.13 4.56 18.97
CA ASN A 55 6.99 5.53 18.28
C ASN A 55 8.45 5.04 18.15
N GLN A 56 8.70 3.73 18.31
CA GLN A 56 10.05 3.19 18.17
C GLN A 56 10.51 3.30 16.71
N LEU A 57 11.77 3.68 16.51
CA LEU A 57 12.39 3.66 15.19
C LEU A 57 12.55 2.21 14.74
N VAL A 58 11.91 1.86 13.61
CA VAL A 58 11.95 0.51 13.03
C VAL A 58 12.61 0.54 11.65
N SER A 59 13.32 -0.53 11.31
CA SER A 59 13.86 -0.75 9.97
C SER A 59 12.86 -1.56 9.15
N ILE A 60 12.52 -1.05 7.96
CA ILE A 60 11.53 -1.66 7.08
C ILE A 60 12.03 -1.74 5.64
N ILE A 61 11.52 -2.71 4.90
CA ILE A 61 11.62 -2.82 3.44
C ILE A 61 10.23 -2.53 2.86
N ILE A 62 10.14 -1.55 1.98
CA ILE A 62 8.93 -1.19 1.25
C ILE A 62 9.04 -1.69 -0.18
N GLU A 63 8.18 -2.64 -0.55
CA GLU A 63 8.04 -3.14 -1.92
C GLU A 63 7.06 -2.26 -2.71
N PHE A 64 7.46 -1.86 -3.92
CA PHE A 64 6.61 -1.12 -4.84
C PHE A 64 5.76 -2.04 -5.70
N LYS A 65 4.60 -1.56 -6.15
CA LYS A 65 3.72 -2.33 -7.05
C LYS A 65 4.35 -2.58 -8.42
N THR A 66 5.12 -1.63 -8.93
CA THR A 66 5.84 -1.78 -10.20
C THR A 66 6.88 -2.89 -10.05
N LYS A 67 6.79 -3.93 -10.87
CA LYS A 67 7.74 -5.05 -10.86
C LYS A 67 9.12 -4.64 -11.38
N PRO A 68 10.20 -5.33 -11.00
CA PRO A 68 11.48 -5.12 -11.64
C PRO A 68 11.42 -5.36 -13.15
N ALA A 69 12.18 -4.59 -13.91
CA ALA A 69 12.00 -4.47 -15.35
C ALA A 69 12.04 -5.82 -16.10
N LYS A 70 13.00 -6.69 -15.77
CA LYS A 70 13.12 -8.02 -16.39
C LYS A 70 11.90 -8.90 -16.11
N ILE A 71 11.37 -8.84 -14.88
CA ILE A 71 10.19 -9.61 -14.48
C ILE A 71 8.95 -9.08 -15.21
N ALA A 72 8.78 -7.76 -15.28
CA ALA A 72 7.66 -7.13 -15.98
C ALA A 72 7.60 -7.53 -17.47
N VAL A 73 8.75 -7.57 -18.15
CA VAL A 73 8.83 -8.00 -19.56
C VAL A 73 8.43 -9.47 -19.71
N LEU A 74 8.91 -10.35 -18.82
CA LEU A 74 8.57 -11.77 -18.85
C LEU A 74 7.06 -12.00 -18.59
N GLU A 75 6.49 -11.31 -17.60
CA GLU A 75 5.05 -11.39 -17.32
C GLU A 75 4.20 -10.84 -18.48
N ALA A 76 4.60 -9.73 -19.10
CA ALA A 76 3.91 -9.17 -20.26
C ALA A 76 3.92 -10.16 -21.43
N LYS A 77 5.10 -10.73 -21.74
CA LYS A 77 5.24 -11.75 -22.78
C LYS A 77 4.38 -12.99 -22.51
N ALA A 78 4.33 -13.47 -21.26
CA ALA A 78 3.47 -14.59 -20.87
C ALA A 78 1.97 -14.29 -21.04
N LYS A 79 1.58 -13.01 -20.98
CA LYS A 79 0.22 -12.53 -21.22
C LYS A 79 -0.05 -12.16 -22.69
N GLY A 80 0.90 -12.41 -23.61
CA GLY A 80 0.79 -12.03 -25.02
C GLY A 80 0.91 -10.53 -25.29
N LEU A 81 1.44 -9.75 -24.33
CA LEU A 81 1.66 -8.31 -24.43
C LEU A 81 3.12 -8.00 -24.77
N THR A 82 3.34 -6.91 -25.51
CA THR A 82 4.68 -6.38 -25.79
C THR A 82 5.03 -5.30 -24.78
N LEU A 83 6.15 -5.48 -24.08
CA LEU A 83 6.76 -4.47 -23.22
C LEU A 83 8.27 -4.54 -23.45
N THR A 84 8.89 -3.43 -23.84
CA THR A 84 10.34 -3.40 -24.01
C THR A 84 11.05 -3.29 -22.66
N LEU A 85 12.30 -3.74 -22.60
CA LEU A 85 13.11 -3.60 -21.39
C LEU A 85 13.31 -2.14 -20.99
N GLU A 86 13.47 -1.23 -21.96
CA GLU A 86 13.68 0.20 -21.69
C GLU A 86 12.42 0.86 -21.14
N GLU A 87 11.23 0.54 -21.66
CA GLU A 87 9.97 1.00 -21.08
C GLU A 87 9.78 0.48 -19.65
N ALA A 88 10.07 -0.79 -19.41
CA ALA A 88 9.97 -1.39 -18.08
C ALA A 88 10.96 -0.75 -17.09
N LYS A 89 12.20 -0.46 -17.50
CA LYS A 89 13.17 0.30 -16.69
C LYS A 89 12.67 1.71 -16.38
N ARG A 90 12.08 2.39 -17.37
CA ARG A 90 11.48 3.72 -17.18
C ARG A 90 10.35 3.67 -16.15
N GLN A 91 9.50 2.64 -16.18
CA GLN A 91 8.44 2.44 -15.18
C GLN A 91 9.01 2.24 -13.77
N VAL A 92 10.11 1.49 -13.63
CA VAL A 92 10.82 1.36 -12.35
C VAL A 92 11.28 2.74 -11.87
N GLU A 93 11.98 3.52 -12.69
CA GLU A 93 12.41 4.88 -12.28
C GLU A 93 11.25 5.80 -11.89
N GLN A 94 10.14 5.74 -12.63
CA GLN A 94 8.94 6.50 -12.33
C GLN A 94 8.29 6.10 -11.01
N SER A 95 8.35 4.81 -10.64
CA SER A 95 7.87 4.35 -9.33
C SER A 95 8.70 4.95 -8.18
N HIS A 96 10.03 5.05 -8.35
CA HIS A 96 10.92 5.70 -7.40
C HIS A 96 10.69 7.21 -7.31
N GLN A 97 10.44 7.89 -8.43
CA GLN A 97 10.06 9.30 -8.44
C GLN A 97 8.72 9.53 -7.71
N SER A 98 7.74 8.67 -7.96
CA SER A 98 6.44 8.72 -7.28
C SER A 98 6.56 8.47 -5.78
N PHE A 99 7.42 7.54 -5.37
CA PHE A 99 7.71 7.30 -3.96
C PHE A 99 8.41 8.50 -3.30
N ARG A 100 9.38 9.14 -3.97
CA ARG A 100 9.99 10.38 -3.44
C ARG A 100 8.96 11.49 -3.22
N LYS A 101 7.99 11.63 -4.12
CA LYS A 101 6.87 12.56 -3.93
C LYS A 101 5.99 12.16 -2.76
N LEU A 102 5.77 10.87 -2.52
CA LEU A 102 5.06 10.39 -1.33
C LEU A 102 5.78 10.79 -0.04
N LEU A 103 7.12 10.74 -0.02
CA LEU A 103 7.91 11.12 1.15
C LEU A 103 7.79 12.60 1.52
N SER A 104 7.36 13.48 0.59
CA SER A 104 7.07 14.87 0.95
C SER A 104 5.96 14.97 2.00
N LEU A 105 5.04 14.00 2.06
CA LEU A 105 4.05 13.92 3.13
C LEU A 105 4.70 13.73 4.50
N LEU A 106 5.83 13.01 4.57
CA LEU A 106 6.58 12.85 5.81
C LEU A 106 7.31 14.15 6.16
N ASP A 107 7.92 14.79 5.16
CA ASP A 107 8.62 16.07 5.32
C ASP A 107 7.67 17.18 5.83
N ASP A 108 6.48 17.29 5.23
CA ASP A 108 5.44 18.26 5.62
C ASP A 108 4.96 18.05 7.06
N ASN A 109 4.93 16.79 7.52
CA ASN A 109 4.57 16.42 8.88
C ASN A 109 5.78 16.35 9.82
N LYS A 110 6.98 16.72 9.36
CA LYS A 110 8.24 16.69 10.12
C LYS A 110 8.54 15.30 10.71
N VAL A 111 8.12 14.25 10.03
CA VAL A 111 8.38 12.86 10.44
C VAL A 111 9.82 12.53 10.06
N PRO A 112 10.69 12.17 11.02
CA PRO A 112 12.06 11.78 10.70
C PRO A 112 12.05 10.42 9.99
N TYR A 113 12.83 10.32 8.91
CA TYR A 113 13.09 9.05 8.25
C TYR A 113 14.49 9.03 7.62
N ARG A 114 14.99 7.83 7.34
CA ARG A 114 16.26 7.62 6.64
C ARG A 114 16.14 6.49 5.64
N ILE A 115 16.34 6.78 4.35
CA ILE A 115 16.48 5.73 3.33
C ILE A 115 17.87 5.09 3.50
N LYS A 116 17.91 3.77 3.71
CA LYS A 116 19.15 2.98 3.80
C LYS A 116 19.60 2.46 2.44
N HIS A 117 18.65 1.98 1.64
CA HIS A 117 18.95 1.36 0.35
C HIS A 117 17.80 1.53 -0.64
N THR A 118 18.13 1.50 -1.93
CA THR A 118 17.19 1.58 -3.05
C THR A 118 17.32 0.33 -3.92
N TYR A 119 16.22 -0.41 -4.08
CA TYR A 119 16.17 -1.64 -4.86
C TYR A 119 15.49 -1.40 -6.22
N LYS A 120 16.09 -1.93 -7.30
CA LYS A 120 15.56 -1.79 -8.68
C LYS A 120 15.62 -3.07 -9.53
N ALA A 121 16.24 -4.14 -9.02
CA ALA A 121 16.65 -5.30 -9.81
C ALA A 121 15.94 -6.61 -9.44
N ALA A 122 16.28 -7.25 -8.31
CA ALA A 122 15.59 -8.45 -7.83
C ALA A 122 14.28 -8.08 -7.08
N LEU A 123 14.28 -6.90 -6.47
CA LEU A 123 13.16 -6.23 -5.84
C LEU A 123 13.07 -4.81 -6.41
N ASN A 124 11.88 -4.23 -6.45
CA ASN A 124 11.69 -2.81 -6.68
C ASN A 124 11.10 -2.16 -5.43
N GLY A 125 11.83 -1.24 -4.81
CA GLY A 125 11.46 -0.71 -3.49
C GLY A 125 12.58 0.03 -2.80
N VAL A 126 12.42 0.29 -1.49
CA VAL A 126 13.46 0.90 -0.65
C VAL A 126 13.54 0.18 0.71
N SER A 127 14.69 0.26 1.38
CA SER A 127 14.74 0.05 2.82
C SER A 127 14.94 1.38 3.52
N MET A 128 14.26 1.57 4.65
CA MET A 128 14.31 2.82 5.40
C MET A 128 14.04 2.62 6.89
N GLU A 129 14.43 3.62 7.67
CA GLU A 129 14.07 3.75 9.09
C GLU A 129 13.06 4.86 9.26
N MET A 130 12.05 4.62 10.10
CA MET A 130 11.07 5.61 10.53
C MET A 130 10.36 5.15 11.80
N PRO A 131 9.68 6.04 12.54
CA PRO A 131 8.85 5.62 13.66
C PRO A 131 7.70 4.71 13.22
N ALA A 132 7.42 3.66 14.00
CA ALA A 132 6.48 2.62 13.58
C ALA A 132 5.04 3.11 13.42
N ASN A 133 4.56 3.95 14.34
CA ASN A 133 3.26 4.61 14.26
C ASN A 133 3.07 5.48 13.00
N GLU A 134 4.14 6.04 12.45
CA GLU A 134 4.13 6.91 11.27
C GLU A 134 3.99 6.14 9.95
N ILE A 135 4.22 4.81 9.94
CA ILE A 135 4.04 3.95 8.76
C ILE A 135 2.60 4.02 8.23
N ASN A 136 1.62 4.30 9.11
CA ASN A 136 0.22 4.45 8.72
C ASN A 136 -0.01 5.52 7.64
N ARG A 137 0.83 6.56 7.59
CA ARG A 137 0.76 7.63 6.58
C ARG A 137 1.05 7.13 5.17
N LEU A 138 1.80 6.03 5.04
CA LEU A 138 2.21 5.47 3.76
C LEU A 138 1.14 4.55 3.14
N LEU A 139 0.17 4.08 3.93
CA LEU A 139 -0.75 3.00 3.53
C LEU A 139 -1.71 3.39 2.39
N GLY A 140 -2.09 4.66 2.34
CA GLY A 140 -2.93 5.22 1.28
C GLY A 140 -2.24 5.28 -0.09
N SER A 141 -0.91 5.09 -0.15
CA SER A 141 -0.16 5.19 -1.40
C SER A 141 -0.54 4.12 -2.42
N SER A 142 -0.74 4.55 -3.66
CA SER A 142 -0.90 3.64 -4.81
C SER A 142 0.42 3.00 -5.24
N VAL A 143 1.58 3.55 -4.83
CA VAL A 143 2.92 3.09 -5.19
C VAL A 143 3.33 1.84 -4.41
N ILE A 144 2.90 1.75 -3.14
CA ILE A 144 3.33 0.71 -2.21
C ILE A 144 2.47 -0.56 -2.38
N SER A 145 3.15 -1.69 -2.50
CA SER A 145 2.57 -3.04 -2.49
C SER A 145 2.52 -3.59 -1.07
N LYS A 146 3.69 -3.76 -0.45
CA LYS A 146 3.88 -4.37 0.87
C LYS A 146 4.99 -3.68 1.66
N ILE A 147 4.92 -3.79 2.98
CA ILE A 147 5.92 -3.30 3.93
C ILE A 147 6.30 -4.47 4.84
N TYR A 148 7.59 -4.78 4.87
CA TYR A 148 8.17 -5.89 5.64
C TYR A 148 9.16 -5.34 6.67
N PRO A 149 9.38 -6.05 7.80
CA PRO A 149 10.48 -5.71 8.69
C PRO A 149 11.82 -6.03 8.00
N ASP A 150 12.79 -5.14 8.14
CA ASP A 150 14.16 -5.37 7.69
C ASP A 150 14.95 -6.05 8.84
N LYS A 151 15.05 -7.38 8.77
CA LYS A 151 15.64 -8.22 9.82
C LYS A 151 16.98 -8.80 9.37
N GLN A 152 17.94 -8.82 10.28
CA GLN A 152 19.14 -9.64 10.13
C GLN A 152 18.82 -11.07 10.55
N ILE A 153 19.20 -12.04 9.72
CA ILE A 153 19.07 -13.47 10.01
C ILE A 153 20.47 -14.03 10.23
N GLN A 154 20.64 -14.81 11.29
CA GLN A 154 21.87 -15.53 11.60
C GLN A 154 21.65 -17.03 11.42
N LEU A 155 22.68 -17.74 10.95
CA LEU A 155 22.64 -19.20 10.83
C LEU A 155 22.93 -19.84 12.19
N ASP A 156 22.30 -20.99 12.43
CA ASP A 156 22.53 -21.83 13.62
C ASP A 156 22.82 -23.28 13.17
N PRO A 157 24.05 -23.79 13.36
CA PRO A 157 25.20 -23.11 13.96
C PRO A 157 25.75 -21.99 13.04
N PRO A 158 26.44 -20.98 13.61
CA PRO A 158 27.13 -19.98 12.81
C PRO A 158 28.21 -20.65 11.95
N ILE A 159 28.29 -20.29 10.66
CA ILE A 159 29.34 -20.78 9.76
C ILE A 159 30.61 -19.98 10.05
N TYR A 160 31.68 -20.66 10.43
CA TYR A 160 33.00 -20.04 10.57
C TYR A 160 33.77 -20.12 9.24
N PRO A 161 34.62 -19.13 8.90
CA PRO A 161 35.46 -19.18 7.70
C PRO A 161 36.31 -20.45 7.57
N SER A 162 36.62 -21.12 8.68
CA SER A 162 37.32 -22.41 8.73
C SER A 162 36.51 -23.58 8.18
N ASP A 163 35.18 -23.50 8.20
CA ASP A 163 34.28 -24.56 7.74
C ASP A 163 34.09 -24.54 6.21
N GLN A 164 34.70 -23.55 5.54
CA GLN A 164 34.61 -23.33 4.08
C GLN A 164 35.91 -23.70 3.34
N MET A 165 36.92 -24.22 4.04
CA MET A 165 38.20 -24.67 3.47
C MET A 165 38.28 -26.19 3.33
#